data_AF-A0A345QKE6-F1
#
_entry.id   AF-A0A345QKE6-F1
#
_cell.length_a   1.000
_cell.length_b   1.000
_cell.length_c   1.000
_cell.angle_alpha   90.00
_cell.angle_beta   90.00
_cell.angle_gamma   90.00
#
_symmetry.space_group_name_H-M   'P 1'
#
loop_
_entity.id
_entity.type
_entity.pdbx_description
1 polymer ?
#
loop_
_entity_poly.entity_id
_entity_poly.type
_entity_poly.pdbx_seq_one_letter_code
_entity_poly.pdbx_strand_id
1 'polypeptide(L)'
;MKIWMNLIPLAFTAMTSWAHADGIVLKALSETIYVPAYSEVPIGPGSSHQMAVTIVIHNVDPEQPVNLQTVTYHDHQGKQVQSLLQEAITIPPFGSWKHLIDIRDKTGGVGANFLINWTSEAPANSPIAEALMIGGTGTQGISFTSRGQAISRDVVGVSSN
;
A
#
# COMPACT_ATOMS: atom_id res chain seq x y z
N MET A 1 -47.13 -5.13 -49.70
CA MET A 1 -45.67 -5.00 -49.86
C MET A 1 -45.02 -5.55 -48.60
N LYS A 2 -44.51 -6.79 -48.63
CA LYS A 2 -43.93 -7.49 -47.46
C LYS A 2 -42.46 -7.08 -47.34
N ILE A 3 -42.07 -6.44 -46.23
CA ILE A 3 -40.67 -6.16 -45.90
C ILE A 3 -40.28 -7.15 -44.80
N TRP A 4 -39.34 -8.05 -45.12
CA TRP A 4 -38.70 -8.93 -44.14
C TRP A 4 -37.62 -8.14 -43.39
N MET A 5 -37.63 -8.23 -42.07
CA MET A 5 -36.62 -7.64 -41.19
C MET A 5 -35.71 -8.76 -40.68
N ASN A 6 -34.48 -8.82 -41.19
CA ASN A 6 -33.46 -9.74 -40.68
C ASN A 6 -32.88 -9.19 -39.38
N LEU A 7 -33.08 -9.94 -38.29
CA LEU A 7 -32.41 -9.74 -37.00
C LEU A 7 -31.07 -10.49 -37.02
N ILE A 8 -29.96 -9.76 -36.85
CA ILE A 8 -28.64 -10.34 -36.58
C ILE A 8 -28.48 -10.40 -35.06
N PRO A 9 -28.28 -11.58 -34.43
CA PRO A 9 -28.01 -11.64 -33.00
C PRO A 9 -26.56 -11.18 -32.76
N LEU A 10 -26.41 -10.12 -31.98
CA LEU A 10 -25.11 -9.68 -31.48
C LEU A 10 -24.68 -10.66 -30.38
N ALA A 11 -23.77 -11.59 -30.71
CA ALA A 11 -23.18 -12.49 -29.74
C ALA A 11 -22.21 -11.71 -28.83
N PHE A 12 -22.64 -11.43 -27.60
CA PHE A 12 -21.78 -10.90 -26.54
C PHE A 12 -20.88 -12.05 -26.04
N THR A 13 -19.72 -12.25 -26.66
CA THR A 13 -18.67 -13.07 -26.05
C THR A 13 -18.07 -12.28 -24.88
N ALA A 14 -18.55 -12.56 -23.67
CA ALA A 14 -17.88 -12.11 -22.46
C ALA A 14 -16.49 -12.77 -22.43
N MET A 15 -15.45 -11.98 -22.70
CA MET A 15 -14.08 -12.38 -22.39
C MET A 15 -13.97 -12.44 -20.86
N THR A 16 -14.20 -13.62 -20.29
CA THR A 16 -13.78 -13.91 -18.92
C THR A 16 -12.25 -13.90 -18.94
N SER A 17 -11.66 -12.75 -18.60
CA SER A 17 -10.23 -12.67 -18.31
C SER A 17 -10.02 -13.40 -16.99
N TRP A 18 -9.68 -14.69 -17.08
CA TRP A 18 -9.11 -15.43 -15.97
C TRP A 18 -7.70 -14.87 -15.76
N ALA A 19 -7.57 -13.84 -14.92
CA ALA A 19 -6.27 -13.45 -14.41
C ALA A 19 -5.81 -14.56 -13.44
N HIS A 20 -5.20 -15.62 -13.97
CA HIS A 20 -4.37 -16.51 -13.16
C HIS A 20 -3.09 -15.74 -12.83
N ALA A 21 -3.07 -15.11 -11.66
CA ALA A 21 -1.82 -14.71 -11.04
C ALA A 21 -1.21 -15.96 -10.39
N ASP A 22 -0.55 -16.80 -11.19
CA ASP A 22 0.41 -17.77 -10.66
C ASP A 22 1.64 -16.98 -10.20
N GLY A 23 1.48 -16.28 -9.09
CA GLY A 23 2.51 -15.43 -8.53
C GLY A 23 3.58 -16.29 -7.88
N ILE A 24 4.69 -16.52 -8.58
CA ILE A 24 5.94 -16.89 -7.91
C ILE A 24 6.18 -15.81 -6.83
N VAL A 25 6.09 -16.20 -5.57
CA VAL A 25 6.40 -15.32 -4.44
C VAL A 25 7.91 -15.10 -4.46
N LEU A 26 8.35 -14.06 -5.18
CA LEU A 26 9.74 -13.66 -5.24
C LEU A 26 10.15 -13.16 -3.86
N LYS A 27 10.94 -13.97 -3.15
CA LYS A 27 11.58 -13.61 -1.89
C LYS A 27 12.72 -12.61 -2.15
N ALA A 28 12.95 -11.72 -1.20
CA ALA A 28 13.96 -10.67 -1.29
C ALA A 28 14.80 -10.62 -0.01
N LEU A 29 16.05 -10.15 -0.15
CA LEU A 29 16.91 -9.80 0.99
C LEU A 29 16.64 -8.39 1.49
N SER A 30 16.18 -7.51 0.60
CA SER A 30 15.78 -6.15 0.95
C SER A 30 14.80 -5.58 -0.06
N GLU A 31 13.95 -4.65 0.37
CA GLU A 31 13.12 -3.84 -0.53
C GLU A 31 12.90 -2.43 0.02
N THR A 32 12.45 -1.56 -0.88
CA THR A 32 11.79 -0.31 -0.50
C THR A 32 10.33 -0.36 -0.95
N ILE A 33 9.42 -0.15 0.00
CA ILE A 33 7.97 -0.14 -0.24
C ILE A 33 7.47 1.30 -0.11
N TYR A 34 6.78 1.77 -1.15
CA TYR A 34 6.04 3.03 -1.14
C TYR A 34 4.60 2.76 -0.74
N VAL A 35 4.10 3.46 0.28
CA VAL A 35 2.69 3.35 0.72
C VAL A 35 2.03 4.72 0.58
N PRO A 36 1.05 4.90 -0.31
CA PRO A 36 0.30 6.14 -0.36
C PRO A 36 -0.50 6.34 0.94
N ALA A 37 -0.79 7.57 1.28
CA ALA A 37 -1.58 7.96 2.44
C ALA A 37 -2.33 9.25 2.18
N TYR A 38 -3.43 9.44 2.88
CA TYR A 38 -4.26 10.63 2.74
C TYR A 38 -4.60 11.12 4.13
N SER A 39 -3.80 12.05 4.67
CA SER A 39 -4.13 12.75 5.92
C SER A 39 -5.19 13.83 5.69
N GLU A 40 -5.46 14.17 4.43
CA GLU A 40 -6.54 15.04 4.00
C GLU A 40 -7.28 14.46 2.79
N VAL A 41 -8.62 14.53 2.79
CA VAL A 41 -9.49 14.12 1.68
C VAL A 41 -10.39 15.28 1.25
N PRO A 42 -10.20 15.82 0.04
CA PRO A 42 -11.07 16.85 -0.51
C PRO A 42 -12.50 16.35 -0.72
N ILE A 43 -13.49 17.15 -0.33
CA ILE A 43 -14.92 16.86 -0.52
C ILE A 43 -15.65 17.95 -1.31
N GLY A 44 -14.98 19.06 -1.61
CA GLY A 44 -15.51 20.16 -2.41
C GLY A 44 -14.53 21.34 -2.45
N PRO A 45 -14.86 22.40 -3.20
CA PRO A 45 -14.00 23.58 -3.28
C PRO A 45 -13.74 24.18 -1.90
N GLY A 46 -12.48 24.17 -1.47
CA GLY A 46 -12.05 24.69 -0.15
C GLY A 46 -12.51 23.87 1.05
N SER A 47 -12.99 22.64 0.84
CA SER A 47 -13.48 21.77 1.91
C SER A 47 -12.81 20.39 1.84
N SER A 48 -12.24 19.97 2.97
CA SER A 48 -11.59 18.68 3.13
C SER A 48 -11.88 18.08 4.50
N HIS A 49 -11.89 16.76 4.59
CA HIS A 49 -11.84 16.03 5.85
C HIS A 49 -10.39 15.75 6.23
N GLN A 50 -10.06 16.00 7.50
CA GLN A 50 -8.79 15.53 8.07
C GLN A 50 -8.93 14.06 8.48
N MET A 51 -7.86 13.31 8.31
CA MET A 51 -7.82 11.87 8.51
C MET A 51 -6.66 11.52 9.45
N ALA A 52 -6.93 10.71 10.46
CA ALA A 52 -5.87 9.95 11.12
C ALA A 52 -5.35 8.89 10.15
N VAL A 53 -4.04 8.68 10.12
CA VAL A 53 -3.40 7.67 9.26
C VAL A 53 -2.64 6.68 10.13
N THR A 54 -3.01 5.40 10.09
CA THR A 54 -2.25 4.33 10.73
C THR A 54 -1.54 3.52 9.66
N ILE A 55 -0.21 3.56 9.64
CA ILE A 55 0.59 2.64 8.84
C ILE A 55 0.74 1.33 9.63
N VAL A 56 0.50 0.19 8.98
CA VAL A 56 0.72 -1.15 9.52
C VAL A 56 1.57 -1.94 8.55
N ILE A 57 2.61 -2.59 9.06
CA ILE A 57 3.56 -3.38 8.29
C ILE A 57 3.55 -4.79 8.88
N HIS A 58 3.12 -5.77 8.09
CA HIS A 58 3.01 -7.17 8.45
C HIS A 58 4.17 -7.96 7.84
N ASN A 59 4.97 -8.62 8.68
CA ASN A 59 5.84 -9.68 8.19
C ASN A 59 4.97 -10.90 7.86
N VAL A 60 4.91 -11.27 6.59
CA VAL A 60 4.11 -12.42 6.12
C VAL A 60 4.98 -13.65 5.85
N ASP A 61 6.28 -13.59 6.12
CA ASP A 61 7.14 -14.76 6.08
C ASP A 61 6.91 -15.64 7.33
N PRO A 62 6.70 -16.96 7.16
CA PRO A 62 6.49 -17.89 8.27
C PRO A 62 7.75 -18.20 9.07
N GLU A 63 8.94 -17.92 8.53
CA GLU A 63 10.21 -18.37 9.09
C GLU A 63 11.18 -17.21 9.31
N GLN A 64 11.29 -16.31 8.34
CA GLN A 64 12.30 -15.27 8.33
C GLN A 64 11.81 -13.99 9.02
N PRO A 65 12.56 -13.46 10.00
CA PRO A 65 12.28 -12.13 10.52
C PRO A 65 12.58 -11.05 9.47
N VAL A 66 11.90 -9.92 9.57
CA VAL A 66 12.11 -8.73 8.74
C VAL A 66 12.60 -7.60 9.62
N ASN A 67 13.73 -6.99 9.25
CA ASN A 67 14.30 -5.84 9.94
C ASN A 67 13.90 -4.56 9.21
N LEU A 68 13.00 -3.78 9.80
CA LEU A 68 12.69 -2.43 9.33
C LEU A 68 13.89 -1.52 9.62
N GLN A 69 14.53 -1.03 8.56
CA GLN A 69 15.66 -0.11 8.65
C GLN A 69 15.17 1.32 8.79
N THR A 70 14.22 1.71 7.95
CA THR A 70 13.61 3.04 7.99
C THR A 70 12.12 2.96 7.70
N VAL A 71 11.37 3.85 8.35
CA VAL A 71 9.99 4.18 7.97
C VAL A 71 9.89 5.69 8.03
N THR A 72 9.74 6.34 6.87
CA THR A 72 9.68 7.79 6.76
C THR A 72 8.31 8.22 6.26
N TYR A 73 7.80 9.32 6.81
CA TYR A 73 6.55 9.96 6.38
C TYR A 73 6.87 11.22 5.57
N HIS A 74 6.23 11.35 4.42
CA HIS A 74 6.46 12.42 3.45
C HIS A 74 5.16 13.16 3.18
N ASP A 75 5.29 14.46 2.91
CA ASP A 75 4.17 15.29 2.45
C ASP A 75 3.87 15.07 0.96
N HIS A 76 2.80 15.68 0.48
CA HIS A 76 2.38 15.66 -0.93
C HIS A 76 3.37 16.30 -1.93
N GLN A 77 4.42 16.99 -1.47
CA GLN A 77 5.54 17.43 -2.32
C GLN A 77 6.66 16.38 -2.40
N GLY A 78 6.54 15.28 -1.65
CA GLY A 78 7.58 14.26 -1.51
C GLY A 78 8.65 14.61 -0.49
N LYS A 79 8.51 15.73 0.25
CA LYS A 79 9.48 16.10 1.28
C LYS A 79 9.27 15.22 2.51
N GLN A 80 10.36 14.66 3.03
CA GLN A 80 10.33 13.93 4.29
C GLN A 80 9.96 14.89 5.44
N VAL A 81 8.87 14.57 6.13
CA VAL A 81 8.38 15.31 7.29
C VAL A 81 8.90 14.69 8.58
N GLN A 82 8.88 13.36 8.67
CA GLN A 82 9.19 12.65 9.92
C GLN A 82 9.86 11.30 9.64
N SER A 83 10.86 10.95 10.47
CA SER A 83 11.32 9.55 10.61
C SER A 83 10.53 8.92 11.76
N LEU A 84 9.90 7.78 11.51
CA LEU A 84 9.06 7.09 12.50
C LEU A 84 9.84 6.09 13.35
N LEU A 85 11.06 5.74 12.91
CA LEU A 85 12.00 4.89 13.64
C LEU A 85 13.19 5.71 14.13
N GLN A 86 13.64 5.43 15.35
CA GLN A 86 14.89 5.96 15.92
C GLN A 86 16.07 5.02 15.63
N GLU A 87 15.79 3.72 15.58
CA GLU A 87 16.72 2.65 15.26
C GLU A 87 15.96 1.53 14.51
N ALA A 88 16.70 0.60 13.91
CA ALA A 88 16.10 -0.51 13.19
C ALA A 88 15.30 -1.41 14.15
N ILE A 89 14.15 -1.91 13.68
CA ILE A 89 13.25 -2.79 14.47
C ILE A 89 13.05 -4.10 13.72
N THR A 90 13.20 -5.21 14.44
CA THR A 90 12.88 -6.55 13.92
C THR A 90 11.41 -6.88 14.12
N ILE A 91 10.73 -7.25 13.04
CA ILE A 91 9.39 -7.84 13.05
C ILE A 91 9.54 -9.36 12.93
N PRO A 92 9.14 -10.14 13.95
CA PRO A 92 9.24 -11.60 13.90
C PRO A 92 8.30 -12.18 12.83
N PRO A 93 8.46 -13.47 12.47
CA PRO A 93 7.51 -14.16 11.60
C PRO A 93 6.05 -13.94 12.03
N PHE A 94 5.19 -13.59 11.08
CA PHE A 94 3.79 -13.20 11.32
C PHE A 94 3.54 -12.01 12.27
N GLY A 95 4.61 -11.33 12.68
CA GLY A 95 4.53 -10.11 13.48
C GLY A 95 4.06 -8.91 12.66
N SER A 96 3.77 -7.82 13.38
CA SER A 96 3.50 -6.52 12.74
C SER A 96 4.05 -5.37 13.55
N TRP A 97 4.31 -4.26 12.86
CA TRP A 97 4.60 -2.97 13.45
C TRP A 97 3.59 -1.94 12.95
N LYS A 98 3.24 -0.97 13.80
CA LYS A 98 2.31 0.09 13.41
C LYS A 98 2.73 1.45 13.96
N HIS A 99 2.29 2.50 13.29
CA HIS A 99 2.43 3.88 13.77
C HIS A 99 1.23 4.72 13.36
N LEU A 100 0.84 5.65 14.23
CA LEU A 100 -0.29 6.56 14.02
C LEU A 100 0.23 7.97 13.74
N ILE A 101 -0.19 8.54 12.61
CA ILE A 101 -0.18 9.98 12.36
C ILE A 101 -1.52 10.53 12.85
N ASP A 102 -1.46 11.42 13.84
CA ASP A 102 -2.63 11.99 14.51
C ASP A 102 -3.52 12.78 13.51
N ILE A 103 -4.84 12.75 13.68
CA ILE A 103 -5.79 13.49 12.83
C ILE A 103 -5.55 15.01 12.81
N ARG A 104 -4.84 15.55 13.82
CA ARG A 104 -4.46 16.96 13.91
C ARG A 104 -3.20 17.29 13.13
N ASP A 105 -2.45 16.28 12.69
CA ASP A 105 -1.28 16.46 11.84
C ASP A 105 -1.70 16.78 10.40
N LYS A 106 -1.43 18.01 10.00
CA LYS A 106 -1.76 18.54 8.65
C LYS A 106 -0.57 18.56 7.71
N THR A 107 0.58 18.03 8.12
CA THR A 107 1.82 18.14 7.35
C THR A 107 1.79 17.29 6.08
N GLY A 108 1.01 16.19 6.06
CA GLY A 108 0.93 15.28 4.92
C GLY A 108 0.20 15.85 3.70
N GLY A 109 -0.97 16.45 3.93
CA GLY A 109 -1.87 16.92 2.88
C GLY A 109 -2.50 15.79 2.04
N VAL A 110 -2.91 16.15 0.82
CA VAL A 110 -3.51 15.22 -0.16
C VAL A 110 -2.39 14.52 -0.93
N GLY A 111 -2.16 13.24 -0.67
CA GLY A 111 -1.07 12.48 -1.29
C GLY A 111 0.20 12.39 -0.44
N ALA A 112 0.05 12.46 0.89
CA ALA A 112 1.08 12.02 1.81
C ALA A 112 1.51 10.57 1.51
N ASN A 113 2.67 10.15 1.98
CA ASN A 113 3.14 8.79 1.73
C ASN A 113 4.18 8.33 2.75
N PHE A 114 4.38 7.02 2.78
CA PHE A 114 5.44 6.39 3.55
C PHE A 114 6.44 5.72 2.61
N LEU A 115 7.73 5.83 2.96
CA LEU A 115 8.77 4.96 2.42
C LEU A 115 9.25 4.03 3.53
N ILE A 116 9.23 2.73 3.23
CA ILE A 116 9.64 1.68 4.15
C ILE A 116 10.83 0.98 3.54
N ASN A 117 11.99 1.03 4.19
CA ASN A 117 13.12 0.20 3.85
C ASN A 117 13.23 -0.96 4.84
N TRP A 118 13.34 -2.18 4.32
CA TRP A 118 13.49 -3.37 5.15
C TRP A 118 14.58 -4.29 4.59
N THR A 119 15.17 -5.08 5.48
CA THR A 119 16.15 -6.12 5.16
C THR A 119 15.84 -7.42 5.89
N SER A 120 16.37 -8.55 5.42
CA SER A 120 16.41 -9.81 6.15
C SER A 120 17.75 -10.50 5.91
N GLU A 121 18.19 -11.31 6.87
CA GLU A 121 19.45 -12.05 6.78
C GLU A 121 19.39 -13.18 5.74
N ALA A 122 18.19 -13.72 5.50
CA ALA A 122 17.91 -14.70 4.47
C ALA A 122 16.72 -14.24 3.61
N PRO A 123 16.54 -14.77 2.39
CA PRO A 123 15.44 -14.35 1.52
C PRO A 123 14.10 -14.55 2.22
N ALA A 124 13.35 -13.45 2.38
CA ALA A 124 12.06 -13.41 3.05
C ALA A 124 10.96 -12.97 2.08
N ASN A 125 9.72 -13.33 2.37
CA ASN A 125 8.56 -12.76 1.69
C ASN A 125 8.51 -11.24 1.90
N SER A 126 8.17 -10.49 0.85
CA SER A 126 7.87 -9.05 0.96
C SER A 126 6.81 -8.84 2.05
N PRO A 127 7.06 -7.97 3.05
CA PRO A 127 6.04 -7.53 3.99
C PRO A 127 4.83 -6.95 3.27
N ILE A 128 3.66 -7.11 3.87
CA ILE A 128 2.47 -6.36 3.47
C ILE A 128 2.45 -5.06 4.27
N ALA A 129 2.53 -3.92 3.59
CA ALA A 129 2.38 -2.61 4.20
C ALA A 129 1.06 -1.96 3.75
N GLU A 130 0.25 -1.50 4.69
CA GLU A 130 -1.04 -0.86 4.42
C GLU A 130 -1.22 0.39 5.30
N ALA A 131 -1.70 1.47 4.70
CA ALA A 131 -2.14 2.66 5.41
C ALA A 131 -3.66 2.61 5.59
N LEU A 132 -4.11 2.71 6.84
CA LEU A 132 -5.51 2.84 7.23
C LEU A 132 -5.82 4.30 7.54
N MET A 133 -6.72 4.90 6.78
CA MET A 133 -7.20 6.26 6.98
C MET A 133 -8.56 6.20 7.70
N ILE A 134 -8.68 6.91 8.82
CA ILE A 134 -9.94 7.03 9.56
C ILE A 134 -10.20 8.51 9.87
N GLY A 135 -11.39 8.97 9.55
CA GLY A 135 -11.81 10.34 9.81
C GLY A 135 -13.31 10.53 9.67
N GLY A 136 -13.73 11.79 9.64
CA GLY A 136 -15.14 12.17 9.55
C GLY A 136 -15.56 13.14 10.65
N THR A 137 -16.74 13.73 10.49
CA THR A 137 -17.30 14.71 11.42
C THR A 137 -18.68 14.26 11.91
N GLY A 138 -18.94 14.41 13.21
CA GLY A 138 -20.22 14.05 13.80
C GLY A 138 -20.49 12.55 13.70
N THR A 139 -21.60 12.17 13.06
CA THR A 139 -22.03 10.76 12.90
C THR A 139 -21.55 10.10 11.61
N GLN A 140 -20.87 10.84 10.73
CA GLN A 140 -20.34 10.29 9.48
C GLN A 140 -18.90 9.85 9.71
N GLY A 141 -18.65 8.55 9.61
CA GLY A 141 -17.30 7.97 9.62
C GLY A 141 -16.87 7.61 8.20
N ILE A 142 -15.66 8.01 7.83
CA ILE A 142 -15.02 7.61 6.57
C ILE A 142 -13.79 6.79 6.95
N SER A 143 -13.70 5.59 6.40
CA SER A 143 -12.49 4.79 6.48
C SER A 143 -12.19 4.12 5.15
N PHE A 144 -10.91 4.07 4.82
CA PHE A 144 -10.40 3.35 3.67
C PHE A 144 -8.95 2.99 3.91
N THR A 145 -8.47 2.03 3.14
CA THR A 145 -7.08 1.61 3.16
C THR A 145 -6.42 1.92 1.83
N SER A 146 -5.10 1.93 1.85
CA SER A 146 -4.30 1.88 0.63
C SER A 146 -3.08 0.99 0.85
N ARG A 147 -2.69 0.29 -0.21
CA ARG A 147 -1.64 -0.73 -0.17
C ARG A 147 -0.32 -0.19 -0.64
N GLY A 148 0.74 -0.68 0.01
CA GLY A 148 2.10 -0.46 -0.42
C GLY A 148 2.44 -1.18 -1.71
N GLN A 149 3.39 -0.61 -2.45
CA GLN A 149 3.99 -1.20 -3.63
C GLN A 149 5.51 -1.21 -3.44
N ALA A 150 6.13 -2.37 -3.65
CA ALA A 150 7.59 -2.45 -3.74
C ALA A 150 8.06 -1.66 -4.98
N ILE A 151 8.97 -0.71 -4.77
CA ILE A 151 9.54 0.18 -5.81
C ILE A 151 11.02 -0.13 -6.11
N SER A 152 11.67 -0.90 -5.24
CA SER A 152 13.03 -1.42 -5.42
C SER A 152 13.17 -2.70 -4.60
N ARG A 153 13.90 -3.69 -5.12
CA ARG A 153 14.11 -4.97 -4.44
C ARG A 153 15.44 -5.62 -4.82
N ASP A 154 16.10 -6.21 -3.83
CA ASP A 154 17.23 -7.12 -4.00
C ASP A 154 16.71 -8.56 -3.88
N VAL A 155 16.46 -9.18 -5.03
CA VAL A 155 15.89 -10.53 -5.14
C VAL A 155 17.00 -11.55 -5.35
N VAL A 156 16.90 -12.69 -4.66
CA VAL A 156 17.82 -13.81 -4.91
C VAL A 156 17.41 -14.53 -6.18
N GLY A 157 18.09 -14.17 -7.28
CA GLY A 157 18.21 -14.91 -8.54
C GLY A 157 16.95 -15.56 -9.12
N VAL A 158 16.30 -14.86 -10.06
CA VAL A 158 15.85 -15.56 -11.27
C VAL A 158 17.08 -15.61 -12.18
N SER A 159 17.74 -16.76 -12.30
CA SER A 159 18.74 -16.96 -13.34
C SER A 159 18.05 -16.75 -14.68
N SER A 160 18.36 -15.64 -15.34
CA SER A 160 18.17 -15.52 -16.78
C SER A 160 19.15 -16.50 -17.43
N ASN A 161 18.66 -17.69 -17.76
CA ASN A 161 19.28 -18.52 -18.78
C ASN A 161 19.06 -17.87 -20.15
#